data_AF-A0A9J6CCG9-F1
#
_entry.id   AF-A0A9J6CCG9-F1
#
_cell.length_a   1.000
_cell.length_b   1.000
_cell.length_c   1.000
_cell.angle_alpha   90.00
_cell.angle_beta   90.00
_cell.angle_gamma   90.00
#
_symmetry.space_group_name_H-M   'P 1'
#
loop_
_entity.id
_entity.type
_entity.pdbx_description
1 polymer ?
#
loop_
_entity_poly.entity_id
_entity_poly.type
_entity_poly.pdbx_seq_one_letter_code
_entity_poly.pdbx_strand_id
1 'polypeptide(L)'
;MEILLRLYGVLNKIVNFLITPVLYLLYDVFGKHERLPPIRNSILEICAVDLAEKIRNRELTSEDVIRAYIKRIREVEPFLNAVVENRFDEAIKDAQRADKIIAETSLFYIIQNYPLLGLPFTVTPKIPL
;
A
#
# COMPACT_ATOMS: atom_id res chain seq x y z
N MET A 1 -33.30 5.66 41.46
CA MET A 1 -32.72 5.44 40.12
C MET A 1 -31.28 5.95 40.02
N GLU A 2 -30.97 7.14 40.51
CA GLU A 2 -29.61 7.74 40.39
C GLU A 2 -28.49 6.99 41.12
N ILE A 3 -28.75 6.47 42.32
CA ILE A 3 -27.72 5.75 43.11
C ILE A 3 -27.29 4.47 42.40
N LEU A 4 -28.24 3.73 41.82
CA LEU A 4 -27.98 2.53 41.01
C LEU A 4 -27.10 2.85 39.79
N LEU A 5 -27.37 3.96 39.10
CA LEU A 5 -26.56 4.41 37.96
C LEU A 5 -25.14 4.79 38.39
N ARG A 6 -24.97 5.43 39.55
CA ARG A 6 -23.64 5.77 40.09
C ARG A 6 -22.86 4.52 40.49
N LEU A 7 -23.50 3.56 41.16
CA LEU A 7 -22.89 2.27 41.52
C LEU A 7 -22.47 1.48 40.27
N TYR A 8 -23.33 1.43 39.25
CA TYR A 8 -23.01 0.83 37.96
C TYR A 8 -21.81 1.50 37.28
N GLY A 9 -21.72 2.83 37.32
CA GLY A 9 -20.58 3.57 36.78
C GLY A 9 -19.26 3.29 37.51
N VAL A 10 -19.30 3.20 38.85
CA VAL A 10 -18.14 2.83 39.67
C VAL A 10 -17.71 1.39 39.39
N LEU A 11 -18.66 0.46 39.29
CA LEU A 11 -18.39 -0.93 38.95
C LEU A 11 -17.72 -1.06 37.59
N ASN A 12 -18.23 -0.38 36.54
CA ASN A 12 -17.59 -0.38 35.22
C ASN A 12 -16.17 0.18 35.23
N LYS A 13 -15.91 1.23 36.03
CA LYS A 13 -14.55 1.77 36.18
C LYS A 13 -13.61 0.76 36.83
N ILE A 14 -14.05 0.06 37.88
CA ILE A 14 -13.26 -0.98 38.54
C ILE A 14 -12.99 -2.14 37.58
N VAL A 15 -14.02 -2.60 36.87
CA VAL A 15 -13.91 -3.67 35.88
C VAL A 15 -12.91 -3.29 34.79
N ASN A 16 -13.01 -2.09 34.21
CA ASN A 16 -12.04 -1.64 33.21
C ASN A 16 -10.63 -1.50 33.80
N PHE A 17 -10.48 -0.95 35.00
CA PHE A 17 -9.18 -0.82 35.66
C PHE A 17 -8.47 -2.16 35.87
N LEU A 18 -9.22 -3.25 36.10
CA LEU A 18 -8.69 -4.60 36.26
C LEU A 18 -8.48 -5.33 34.93
N ILE A 19 -9.44 -5.22 34.00
CA ILE A 19 -9.40 -5.93 32.71
C ILE A 19 -8.37 -5.32 31.77
N THR A 20 -8.26 -4.00 31.68
CA THR A 20 -7.36 -3.33 30.74
C THR A 20 -5.89 -3.75 30.90
N PRO A 21 -5.25 -3.73 32.08
CA PRO A 21 -3.86 -4.17 32.21
C PRO A 21 -3.68 -5.65 31.92
N VAL A 22 -4.66 -6.51 32.25
CA VAL A 22 -4.63 -7.93 31.92
C VAL A 22 -4.75 -8.15 30.41
N LEU A 23 -5.64 -7.43 29.73
CA LEU A 23 -5.78 -7.50 28.27
C LEU A 23 -4.54 -6.97 27.56
N TYR A 24 -3.95 -5.86 28.02
CA TYR A 24 -2.70 -5.36 27.45
C TYR A 24 -1.55 -6.35 27.67
N LEU A 25 -1.43 -6.95 28.86
CA LEU A 25 -0.42 -7.96 29.14
C LEU A 25 -0.62 -9.21 28.28
N LEU A 26 -1.85 -9.69 28.14
CA LEU A 26 -2.16 -10.82 27.26
C LEU A 26 -1.90 -10.48 25.79
N TYR A 27 -2.26 -9.27 25.35
CA TYR A 27 -2.00 -8.81 23.99
C TYR A 27 -0.50 -8.67 23.72
N ASP A 28 0.30 -8.26 24.70
CA ASP A 28 1.76 -8.15 24.55
C ASP A 28 2.45 -9.52 24.56
N VAL A 29 2.03 -10.43 25.45
CA VAL A 29 2.58 -11.78 25.57
C VAL A 29 2.19 -12.69 24.40
N PHE A 30 0.94 -12.59 23.93
CA PHE A 30 0.42 -13.40 22.82
C PHE A 30 0.39 -12.66 21.48
N GLY A 31 0.68 -11.36 21.48
CA GLY A 31 0.76 -10.53 20.29
C GLY A 31 1.93 -10.95 19.44
N LYS A 32 1.64 -11.77 18.42
CA LYS A 32 2.60 -11.98 17.35
C LYS A 32 2.74 -10.66 16.60
N HIS A 33 3.82 -9.94 16.85
CA HIS A 33 4.30 -8.95 15.90
C HIS A 33 4.77 -9.71 14.65
N GLU A 34 3.84 -9.94 13.73
CA GLU A 34 4.16 -10.55 12.46
C GLU A 34 5.11 -9.62 11.70
N ARG A 35 6.34 -10.11 11.47
CA ARG A 35 7.33 -9.34 10.72
C ARG A 35 6.93 -9.31 9.27
N LEU A 36 7.03 -8.14 8.66
CA LEU A 36 6.80 -8.00 7.22
C LEU A 36 7.77 -8.91 6.46
N PRO A 37 7.28 -9.63 5.43
CA PRO A 37 8.15 -10.40 4.56
C PRO A 37 9.19 -9.47 3.90
N PRO A 38 10.45 -9.90 3.76
CA PRO A 38 11.50 -9.07 3.18
C PRO A 38 11.21 -8.76 1.71
N ILE A 39 11.75 -7.64 1.22
CA ILE A 39 11.69 -7.30 -0.21
C ILE A 39 12.62 -8.27 -0.95
N ARG A 40 12.07 -8.99 -1.95
CA ARG A 40 12.82 -9.96 -2.76
C ARG A 40 12.97 -9.55 -4.23
N ASN A 41 12.18 -8.58 -4.68
CA ASN A 41 12.20 -8.09 -6.05
C ASN A 41 12.93 -6.75 -6.07
N SER A 42 14.08 -6.69 -6.74
CA SER A 42 14.91 -5.50 -6.83
C SER A 42 14.22 -4.32 -7.52
N ILE A 43 13.19 -4.55 -8.36
CA ILE A 43 12.38 -3.46 -8.96
C ILE A 43 11.78 -2.57 -7.87
N LEU A 44 11.40 -3.14 -6.73
CA LEU A 44 10.77 -2.43 -5.61
C LEU A 44 11.75 -1.56 -4.82
N GLU A 45 13.06 -1.70 -5.09
CA GLU A 45 14.13 -0.94 -4.45
C GLU A 45 14.61 0.22 -5.33
N ILE A 46 14.13 0.31 -6.57
CA ILE A 46 14.46 1.36 -7.53
C ILE A 46 13.62 2.61 -7.23
N CYS A 47 14.26 3.78 -7.19
CA CYS A 47 13.53 5.04 -6.98
C CYS A 47 12.69 5.42 -8.21
N ALA A 48 11.66 6.24 -8.02
CA ALA A 48 10.74 6.59 -9.12
C ALA A 48 11.42 7.26 -10.33
N VAL A 49 12.48 8.05 -10.09
CA VAL A 49 13.22 8.74 -11.16
C VAL A 49 13.95 7.73 -12.03
N ASP A 50 14.72 6.83 -11.41
CA ASP A 50 15.45 5.77 -12.11
C ASP A 50 14.49 4.78 -12.78
N LEU A 51 13.37 4.47 -12.13
CA LEU A 51 12.34 3.59 -12.68
C LEU A 51 11.74 4.19 -13.96
N ALA A 52 11.45 5.50 -13.96
CA ALA A 52 10.95 6.20 -15.13
C ALA A 52 11.98 6.24 -16.26
N GLU A 53 13.26 6.43 -15.94
CA GLU A 53 14.35 6.36 -16.91
C GLU A 53 14.44 4.96 -17.52
N LYS A 54 14.45 3.91 -16.70
CA LYS A 54 14.49 2.51 -17.14
C LYS A 54 13.32 2.13 -18.04
N ILE A 55 12.12 2.58 -17.69
CA ILE A 55 10.91 2.37 -18.50
C ILE A 55 11.04 3.07 -19.85
N ARG A 56 11.43 4.35 -19.88
CA ARG A 56 11.59 5.11 -21.13
C ARG A 56 12.71 4.56 -22.03
N ASN A 57 13.78 4.04 -21.43
CA ASN A 57 14.89 3.38 -22.11
C ASN A 57 14.58 1.93 -22.50
N ARG A 58 13.39 1.41 -22.15
CA ARG A 58 12.94 0.03 -22.43
C ARG A 58 13.81 -1.05 -21.76
N GLU A 59 14.50 -0.69 -20.68
CA GLU A 59 15.21 -1.64 -19.81
C GLU A 59 14.23 -2.43 -18.93
N LEU A 60 13.09 -1.82 -18.61
CA LEU A 60 11.95 -2.42 -17.91
C LEU A 60 10.67 -2.03 -18.64
N THR A 61 9.65 -2.87 -18.56
CA THR A 61 8.30 -2.50 -19.01
C THR A 61 7.49 -1.96 -17.82
N SER A 62 6.59 -1.02 -18.09
CA SER A 62 5.59 -0.55 -17.13
C SER A 62 4.76 -1.71 -16.61
N GLU A 63 4.39 -2.68 -17.47
CA GLU A 63 3.65 -3.87 -17.06
C GLU A 63 4.40 -4.69 -15.99
N ASP A 64 5.69 -4.97 -16.20
CA ASP A 64 6.52 -5.72 -15.25
C ASP A 64 6.61 -5.02 -13.89
N VAL A 65 6.74 -3.69 -13.92
CA VAL A 65 6.76 -2.83 -12.73
C VAL A 65 5.43 -2.93 -11.99
N ILE A 66 4.29 -2.70 -12.67
CA ILE A 66 2.97 -2.81 -12.03
C ILE A 66 2.75 -4.21 -11.45
N ARG A 67 3.12 -5.27 -12.17
CA ARG A 67 3.00 -6.64 -11.66
C ARG A 67 3.86 -6.89 -10.43
N ALA A 68 5.07 -6.34 -10.37
CA ALA A 68 5.94 -6.41 -9.20
C ALA A 68 5.30 -5.74 -7.98
N TYR A 69 4.73 -4.54 -8.14
CA TYR A 69 4.04 -3.83 -7.07
C TYR A 69 2.77 -4.54 -6.62
N ILE A 70 1.94 -5.03 -7.54
CA ILE A 70 0.73 -5.81 -7.19
C ILE A 70 1.09 -7.06 -6.39
N LYS A 71 2.13 -7.78 -6.81
CA LYS A 71 2.62 -8.95 -6.09
C LYS A 71 3.05 -8.58 -4.67
N ARG A 72 3.78 -7.45 -4.51
CA ARG A 72 4.21 -6.98 -3.19
C ARG A 72 3.03 -6.59 -2.31
N ILE A 73 2.07 -5.83 -2.86
CA ILE A 73 0.87 -5.42 -2.14
C ILE A 73 0.14 -6.65 -1.60
N ARG A 74 -0.13 -7.65 -2.46
CA ARG A 74 -0.78 -8.90 -2.03
C ARG A 74 0.00 -9.65 -0.94
N GLU A 75 1.33 -9.57 -0.96
CA GLU A 75 2.18 -10.20 0.05
C GLU A 75 2.11 -9.49 1.41
N VAL A 76 1.98 -8.15 1.44
CA VAL A 76 2.03 -7.36 2.68
C VAL A 76 0.67 -6.91 3.21
N GLU A 77 -0.37 -6.93 2.39
CA GLU A 77 -1.71 -6.45 2.76
C GLU A 77 -2.29 -7.11 4.02
N PRO A 78 -2.12 -8.44 4.25
CA PRO A 78 -2.60 -9.06 5.49
C PRO A 78 -1.98 -8.48 6.77
N PHE A 79 -0.81 -7.86 6.67
CA PHE A 79 -0.08 -7.28 7.80
C PHE A 79 -0.35 -5.78 7.97
N LEU A 80 -0.60 -5.08 6.85
CA LEU A 80 -0.71 -3.61 6.83
C LEU A 80 -2.14 -3.11 6.75
N ASN A 81 -3.02 -3.84 6.05
CA ASN A 81 -4.38 -3.42 5.74
C ASN A 81 -4.45 -1.97 5.22
N ALA A 82 -3.58 -1.65 4.25
CA ALA A 82 -3.33 -0.29 3.78
C ALA A 82 -4.11 0.06 2.49
N VAL A 83 -4.56 -0.93 1.73
CA VAL A 83 -5.26 -0.74 0.46
C VAL A 83 -6.76 -0.88 0.68
N VAL A 84 -7.46 0.26 0.66
CA VAL A 84 -8.93 0.30 0.80
C VAL A 84 -9.62 -0.28 -0.43
N GLU A 85 -9.15 0.11 -1.62
CA GLU A 85 -9.68 -0.35 -2.90
C GLU A 85 -8.53 -0.50 -3.90
N ASN A 86 -8.64 -1.48 -4.80
CA ASN A 86 -7.62 -1.73 -5.82
C ASN A 86 -8.23 -1.64 -7.23
N ARG A 87 -7.38 -1.25 -8.19
CA ARG A 87 -7.66 -1.21 -9.63
C ARG A 87 -6.62 -2.01 -10.39
N PHE A 88 -6.29 -3.22 -9.91
CA PHE A 88 -5.12 -3.95 -10.39
C PHE A 88 -5.22 -4.35 -11.86
N ASP A 89 -6.39 -4.77 -12.31
CA ASP A 89 -6.59 -5.20 -13.70
C ASP A 89 -6.56 -4.00 -14.66
N GLU A 90 -7.14 -2.86 -14.27
CA GLU A 90 -7.05 -1.61 -15.02
C GLU A 90 -5.62 -1.08 -15.03
N ALA A 91 -4.90 -1.13 -13.91
CA ALA A 91 -3.51 -0.67 -13.82
C ALA A 91 -2.59 -1.46 -14.76
N ILE A 92 -2.82 -2.78 -14.91
CA ILE A 92 -2.09 -3.61 -15.88
C ILE A 92 -2.40 -3.16 -17.32
N LYS A 93 -3.67 -2.88 -17.64
CA LYS A 93 -4.05 -2.37 -18.98
C LYS A 93 -3.47 -0.98 -19.24
N ASP A 94 -3.45 -0.11 -18.24
CA ASP A 94 -2.85 1.23 -18.31
C ASP A 94 -1.35 1.14 -18.55
N ALA A 95 -0.68 0.22 -17.87
CA ALA A 95 0.74 -0.07 -18.06
C ALA A 95 1.06 -0.55 -19.47
N GLN A 96 0.29 -1.52 -19.98
CA GLN A 96 0.41 -1.99 -21.36
C GLN A 96 0.21 -0.88 -22.39
N ARG A 97 -0.71 0.05 -22.14
CA ARG A 97 -0.90 1.24 -23.00
C ARG A 97 0.29 2.18 -22.92
N ALA A 98 0.84 2.41 -21.75
CA ALA A 98 2.05 3.22 -21.57
C ALA A 98 3.24 2.61 -22.34
N ASP A 99 3.43 1.30 -22.24
CA ASP A 99 4.50 0.59 -22.96
C ASP A 99 4.35 0.72 -24.48
N LYS A 100 3.12 0.66 -25.01
CA LYS A 100 2.84 0.92 -26.43
C LYS A 100 3.18 2.35 -26.84
N ILE A 101 2.78 3.34 -26.05
CA ILE A 101 3.12 4.75 -26.30
C ILE A 101 4.65 4.93 -26.34
N ILE A 102 5.37 4.31 -25.40
CA ILE A 102 6.85 4.36 -25.35
C ILE A 102 7.47 3.66 -26.56
N ALA A 103 6.85 2.59 -27.06
CA ALA A 103 7.31 1.89 -28.26
C ALA A 103 7.18 2.74 -29.53
N GLU A 104 6.09 3.51 -29.63
CA GLU A 104 5.69 4.27 -30.83
C GLU A 104 6.18 5.73 -30.84
N THR A 105 6.64 6.26 -29.71
CA THR A 105 6.96 7.69 -29.54
C THR A 105 8.46 7.93 -29.33
N SER A 106 8.96 9.09 -29.75
CA SER A 106 10.37 9.47 -29.53
C SER A 106 10.65 9.76 -28.06
N LEU A 107 11.85 9.37 -27.60
CA LEU A 107 12.29 9.55 -26.22
C LEU A 107 12.20 11.02 -25.77
N PHE A 108 12.65 11.96 -26.62
CA PHE A 108 12.61 13.39 -26.34
C PHE A 108 11.17 13.88 -26.08
N TYR A 109 10.21 13.44 -26.89
CA TYR A 109 8.81 13.82 -26.72
C TYR A 109 8.22 13.26 -25.42
N ILE A 110 8.54 12.02 -25.05
CA ILE A 110 8.08 11.40 -23.80
C ILE A 110 8.62 12.15 -22.59
N ILE A 111 9.92 12.49 -22.58
CA ILE A 111 10.54 13.24 -21.47
C ILE A 111 9.84 14.59 -21.26
N GLN A 112 9.53 15.29 -22.35
CA GLN A 112 8.93 16.63 -22.28
C GLN A 112 7.44 16.61 -21.91
N ASN A 113 6.67 15.64 -22.42
CA ASN A 113 5.20 15.67 -22.30
C ASN A 113 4.64 14.68 -21.28
N TYR A 114 5.34 13.56 -21.03
CA TYR A 114 4.87 12.49 -20.15
C TYR A 114 5.99 12.00 -19.21
N PRO A 115 6.53 12.86 -18.33
CA PRO A 115 7.69 12.55 -17.49
C PRO A 115 7.46 11.41 -16.47
N LEU A 116 6.19 11.07 -16.17
CA LEU A 116 5.80 10.01 -15.24
C LEU A 116 5.11 8.83 -15.93
N LEU A 117 5.17 8.75 -17.26
CA LEU A 117 4.51 7.69 -18.04
C LEU A 117 4.98 6.30 -17.59
N GLY A 118 4.03 5.44 -17.22
CA GLY A 118 4.30 4.05 -16.82
C GLY A 118 4.71 3.87 -15.35
N LEU A 119 4.80 4.94 -14.55
CA LEU A 119 5.07 4.80 -13.12
C LEU A 119 3.83 4.35 -12.33
N PRO A 120 4.00 3.48 -11.31
CA PRO A 120 2.95 3.18 -10.35
C PRO A 120 2.66 4.39 -9.46
N PHE A 121 1.38 4.64 -9.18
CA PHE A 121 0.96 5.56 -8.13
C PHE A 121 -0.34 5.10 -7.48
N THR A 122 -0.58 5.61 -6.27
CA THR A 122 -1.83 5.42 -5.53
C THR A 122 -2.34 6.76 -5.04
N VAL A 123 -3.64 6.83 -4.74
CA VAL A 123 -4.29 8.04 -4.26
C VAL A 123 -5.05 7.75 -2.97
N THR A 124 -5.19 8.77 -2.13
CA THR A 124 -6.00 8.65 -0.92
C THR A 124 -7.50 8.64 -1.29
N PRO A 125 -8.34 7.83 -0.62
CA PRO A 125 -9.79 7.79 -0.88
C PRO A 125 -10.51 9.12 -0.62
N LYS A 126 -9.83 10.11 -0.01
CA LYS A 126 -10.38 11.46 0.19
C LYS A 126 -10.35 12.34 -1.06
N ILE A 127 -9.66 11.92 -2.13
CA ILE A 127 -9.61 12.65 -3.39
C ILE A 127 -10.64 12.04 -4.33
N PRO A 128 -11.64 12.80 -4.82
CA PRO A 128 -12.51 12.34 -5.88
C PRO A 128 -11.68 12.26 -7.18
N LEU A 129 -11.68 11.09 -7.82
CA LEU A 129 -11.09 10.85 -9.14
C LEU A 129 -12.15 10.42 -10.13
#